data_AF-A0A1R1IBR5-F1
#
_entry.id   AF-A0A1R1IBR5-F1
#
_cell.length_a   1.000
_cell.length_b   1.000
_cell.length_c   1.000
_cell.angle_alpha   90.00
_cell.angle_beta   90.00
_cell.angle_gamma   90.00
#
_symmetry.space_group_name_H-M   'P 1'
#
loop_
_entity.id
_entity.type
_entity.pdbx_description
1 polymer ?
#
loop_
_entity_poly.entity_id
_entity_poly.type
_entity_poly.pdbx_seq_one_letter_code
_entity_poly.pdbx_strand_id
1 'polypeptide(L)'
;MRMILWSLFALAMLLWTGTALIAVHFVDWTVLTFGNTLPTGQELGAVAEAIPLPAWLAVWVDPAWAQIFQAGFGDFIEIVSQSTPFLASAISWLSPLIWAIWGLGALVLLIVAILGHWFLGTLKKPA
;
A
#
# COMPACT_ATOMS: atom_id res chain seq x y z
N MET A 1 -16.31 3.88 24.96
CA MET A 1 -16.60 4.35 23.58
C MET A 1 -15.52 5.26 23.02
N ARG A 2 -15.00 6.26 23.76
CA ARG A 2 -13.96 7.13 23.22
C ARG A 2 -12.65 6.39 22.87
N MET A 3 -12.19 5.47 23.71
CA MET A 3 -10.97 4.69 23.39
C MET A 3 -11.11 3.80 22.16
N ILE A 4 -12.28 3.20 21.92
CA ILE A 4 -12.50 2.28 20.78
C ILE A 4 -12.33 3.00 19.44
N LEU A 5 -12.89 4.22 19.29
CA LEU A 5 -12.73 5.01 18.06
C LEU A 5 -11.26 5.40 17.82
N TRP A 6 -10.56 5.81 18.87
CA TRP A 6 -9.13 6.13 18.77
C TRP A 6 -8.28 4.90 18.45
N SER A 7 -8.61 3.73 19.01
CA SER A 7 -7.93 2.47 18.68
C SER A 7 -8.18 2.06 17.22
N LEU A 8 -9.42 2.17 16.73
CA LEU A 8 -9.73 1.91 15.32
C LEU A 8 -9.02 2.88 14.39
N PHE A 9 -9.01 4.17 14.71
CA PHE A 9 -8.25 5.18 13.98
C PHE A 9 -6.76 4.85 13.98
N ALA A 10 -6.17 4.49 15.11
CA ALA A 10 -4.75 4.14 15.21
C ALA A 10 -4.41 2.91 14.36
N LEU A 11 -5.26 1.87 14.38
CA LEU A 11 -5.10 0.68 13.53
C LEU A 11 -5.21 1.04 12.04
N ALA A 12 -6.21 1.82 11.65
CA ALA A 12 -6.37 2.28 10.27
C ALA A 12 -5.19 3.14 9.82
N MET A 13 -4.71 4.04 10.67
CA MET A 13 -3.52 4.86 10.41
C MET A 13 -2.25 4.03 10.30
N LEU A 14 -2.08 3.00 11.12
CA LEU A 14 -0.94 2.09 11.02
C LEU A 14 -0.95 1.35 9.69
N LEU A 15 -2.10 0.80 9.28
CA LEU A 15 -2.25 0.14 7.99
C LEU A 15 -2.00 1.11 6.82
N TRP A 16 -2.60 2.30 6.86
CA TRP A 16 -2.42 3.34 5.86
C TRP A 16 -0.99 3.87 5.76
N THR A 17 -0.29 3.97 6.88
CA THR A 17 1.12 4.39 6.90
C THR A 17 2.01 3.25 6.41
N GLY A 18 1.71 2.01 6.79
CA GLY A 18 2.40 0.82 6.30
C GLY A 18 2.35 0.71 4.78
N THR A 19 1.20 0.95 4.16
CA THR A 19 1.09 0.92 2.69
C THR A 19 1.93 2.01 2.02
N ALA A 20 1.93 3.23 2.56
CA ALA A 20 2.76 4.32 2.04
C ALA A 20 4.27 4.02 2.17
N LEU A 21 4.71 3.46 3.31
CA LEU A 21 6.10 3.07 3.53
C LEU A 21 6.55 1.98 2.57
N ILE A 22 5.72 0.95 2.37
CA ILE A 22 6.01 -0.12 1.40
C ILE A 22 6.13 0.48 -0.01
N ALA A 23 5.23 1.39 -0.40
CA ALA A 23 5.27 2.04 -1.70
C ALA A 23 6.53 2.90 -1.90
N VAL A 24 6.90 3.73 -0.91
CA VAL A 24 8.14 4.53 -0.97
C VAL A 24 9.37 3.64 -1.04
N HIS A 25 9.45 2.63 -0.18
CA HIS A 25 10.60 1.71 -0.20
C HIS A 25 10.71 0.99 -1.55
N PHE A 26 9.59 0.62 -2.16
CA PHE A 26 9.58 0.02 -3.49
C PHE A 26 10.10 0.98 -4.56
N VAL A 27 9.68 2.25 -4.54
CA VAL A 27 10.19 3.29 -5.45
C VAL A 27 11.68 3.50 -5.26
N ASP A 28 12.13 3.66 -4.01
CA ASP A 28 13.54 3.88 -3.70
C ASP A 28 14.41 2.68 -4.11
N TRP A 29 13.95 1.46 -3.84
CA TRP A 29 14.60 0.22 -4.28
C TRP A 29 14.70 0.14 -5.80
N THR A 30 13.65 0.55 -6.51
CA THR A 30 13.63 0.57 -7.98
C THR A 30 14.67 1.54 -8.52
N VAL A 31 14.73 2.76 -7.97
CA VAL A 31 15.72 3.77 -8.37
C VAL A 31 17.15 3.31 -8.07
N LEU A 32 17.37 2.67 -6.92
CA LEU A 32 18.68 2.11 -6.55
C LEU A 32 19.11 0.96 -7.45
N THR A 33 18.18 0.11 -7.88
CA THR A 33 18.48 -1.13 -8.62
C THR A 33 18.56 -0.90 -10.13
N PHE A 34 17.65 -0.09 -10.68
CA PHE A 34 17.47 0.11 -12.11
C PHE A 34 17.77 1.54 -12.56
N GLY A 35 18.15 2.44 -11.64
CA GLY A 35 18.37 3.87 -11.96
C GLY A 35 17.06 4.57 -12.32
N ASN A 36 17.13 5.56 -13.21
CA ASN A 36 15.94 6.28 -13.69
C ASN A 36 15.14 5.51 -14.75
N THR A 37 15.54 4.30 -15.10
CA THR A 37 14.78 3.43 -16.00
C THR A 37 13.88 2.52 -15.18
N LEU A 38 12.59 2.48 -15.52
CA LEU A 38 11.66 1.55 -14.90
C LEU A 38 11.91 0.13 -15.44
N PRO A 39 11.91 -0.88 -14.56
CA PRO A 39 12.04 -2.27 -14.98
C PRO A 39 10.84 -2.68 -15.84
N THR A 40 11.11 -3.48 -16.87
CA THR A 40 10.08 -4.04 -17.74
C THR A 40 9.24 -5.06 -16.99
N GLY A 41 8.00 -5.31 -17.47
CA GLY A 41 7.13 -6.33 -16.87
C GLY A 41 7.76 -7.72 -16.82
N GLN A 42 8.59 -8.06 -17.82
CA GLN A 42 9.37 -9.30 -17.86
C GLN A 42 10.42 -9.38 -16.73
N GLU A 43 11.13 -8.28 -16.46
CA GLU A 43 12.15 -8.23 -15.40
C GLU A 43 11.51 -8.33 -14.00
N LEU A 44 10.37 -7.67 -13.81
CA LEU A 44 9.60 -7.77 -12.56
C LEU A 44 9.03 -9.18 -12.34
N GLY A 45 8.56 -9.84 -13.40
CA GLY A 45 8.13 -11.23 -13.36
C GLY A 45 9.26 -12.18 -12.95
N ALA A 46 10.46 -12.01 -13.53
CA ALA A 46 11.63 -12.80 -13.18
C ALA A 46 12.07 -12.62 -11.71
N VAL A 47 11.97 -11.40 -11.17
CA VAL A 47 12.26 -11.13 -9.74
C VAL A 47 11.24 -11.83 -8.84
N ALA A 48 9.95 -11.82 -9.20
CA ALA A 48 8.91 -12.47 -8.40
C ALA A 48 9.06 -14.00 -8.37
N GLU A 49 9.40 -14.62 -9.51
CA GLU A 49 9.68 -16.05 -9.59
C GLU A 49 10.96 -16.45 -8.84
N ALA A 50 11.93 -15.54 -8.74
CA ALA A 50 13.18 -15.77 -8.05
C ALA A 50 13.09 -15.68 -6.51
N ILE A 51 11.96 -15.25 -5.93
CA ILE A 51 11.76 -15.20 -4.48
C ILE A 51 11.19 -16.55 -4.01
N PRO A 52 12.00 -17.45 -3.43
CA PRO A 52 11.49 -18.72 -2.94
C PRO A 52 10.53 -18.48 -1.76
N LEU A 53 9.40 -19.21 -1.75
CA LEU A 53 8.48 -19.17 -0.62
C LEU A 53 9.20 -19.75 0.61
N PRO A 54 9.34 -19.00 1.72
CA PRO A 54 10.02 -19.52 2.89
C PRO A 54 9.31 -20.76 3.44
N ALA A 55 10.07 -21.76 3.89
CA ALA A 55 9.49 -23.04 4.36
C ALA A 55 8.51 -22.86 5.52
N TRP A 56 8.73 -21.86 6.38
CA TRP A 56 7.81 -21.54 7.47
C TRP A 56 6.46 -20.98 6.99
N LEU A 57 6.42 -20.39 5.80
CA LEU A 57 5.25 -19.77 5.18
C LEU A 57 4.47 -20.80 4.35
N ALA A 58 5.18 -21.77 3.77
CA ALA A 58 4.60 -22.90 3.03
C ALA A 58 3.65 -23.78 3.86
N VAL A 59 3.79 -23.80 5.19
CA VAL A 59 2.87 -24.54 6.09
C VAL A 59 1.50 -23.84 6.21
N TRP A 60 1.43 -22.53 5.94
CA TRP A 60 0.23 -21.72 6.14
C TRP A 60 -0.46 -21.32 4.84
N VAL A 61 0.22 -21.46 3.69
CA VAL A 61 -0.29 -21.01 2.39
C VAL A 61 -0.64 -22.21 1.52
N ASP A 62 -1.91 -22.30 1.15
CA ASP A 62 -2.38 -23.26 0.16
C ASP A 62 -1.68 -23.00 -1.19
N PRO A 63 -1.12 -24.03 -1.85
CA PRO A 63 -0.52 -23.89 -3.18
C PRO A 63 -1.42 -23.21 -4.21
N ALA A 64 -2.75 -23.40 -4.14
CA ALA A 64 -3.70 -22.74 -5.03
C ALA A 64 -3.75 -21.23 -4.79
N TRP A 65 -3.54 -20.77 -3.56
CA TRP A 65 -3.49 -19.35 -3.24
C TRP A 65 -2.22 -18.72 -3.78
N ALA A 66 -1.09 -19.44 -3.71
CA ALA A 66 0.16 -18.98 -4.29
C ALA A 66 0.01 -18.69 -5.80
N GLN A 67 -0.70 -19.55 -6.53
CA GLN A 67 -0.99 -19.33 -7.95
C GLN A 67 -1.87 -18.10 -8.20
N ILE A 68 -2.90 -17.88 -7.37
CA ILE A 68 -3.75 -16.69 -7.47
C ILE A 68 -2.94 -15.42 -7.19
N PHE A 69 -2.07 -15.44 -6.19
CA PHE A 69 -1.20 -14.31 -5.89
C PHE A 69 -0.20 -14.05 -7.02
N GLN A 70 0.40 -15.08 -7.61
CA GLN A 70 1.30 -14.94 -8.76
C GLN A 70 0.58 -14.38 -9.98
N ALA A 71 -0.62 -14.88 -10.28
CA ALA A 71 -1.43 -14.38 -11.40
C ALA A 71 -1.84 -12.92 -11.18
N GLY A 72 -2.39 -12.59 -10.01
CA GLY A 72 -2.77 -11.21 -9.69
C GLY A 72 -1.58 -10.25 -9.62
N PHE A 73 -0.41 -10.74 -9.20
CA PHE A 73 0.83 -9.96 -9.27
C PHE A 73 1.25 -9.73 -10.73
N GLY A 74 1.16 -10.75 -11.59
CA GLY A 74 1.39 -10.63 -13.03
C GLY A 74 0.49 -9.58 -13.68
N ASP A 75 -0.82 -9.63 -13.41
CA ASP A 75 -1.80 -8.64 -13.91
C ASP A 75 -1.46 -7.22 -13.42
N PHE A 76 -1.07 -7.09 -12.16
CA PHE A 76 -0.63 -5.80 -11.60
C PHE A 76 0.62 -5.27 -12.31
N ILE A 77 1.62 -6.11 -12.52
CA ILE A 77 2.83 -5.76 -13.27
C ILE A 77 2.49 -5.33 -14.69
N GLU A 78 1.56 -6.00 -15.36
CA GLU A 78 1.13 -5.62 -16.70
C GLU A 78 0.49 -4.22 -16.71
N ILE A 79 -0.43 -3.93 -15.79
CA ILE A 79 -1.06 -2.61 -15.65
C ILE A 79 -0.01 -1.51 -15.40
N VAL A 80 0.97 -1.78 -14.53
CA VAL A 80 2.07 -0.85 -14.26
C VAL A 80 2.94 -0.67 -15.51
N SER A 81 3.21 -1.75 -16.24
CA SER A 81 4.03 -1.73 -17.47
C SER A 81 3.39 -0.90 -18.59
N GLN A 82 2.06 -0.86 -18.67
CA GLN A 82 1.34 0.00 -19.61
C GLN A 82 1.44 1.49 -19.21
N SER A 83 1.66 1.77 -17.93
CA SER A 83 1.80 3.12 -17.37
C SER A 83 3.26 3.62 -17.34
N THR A 84 4.23 2.77 -17.69
CA THR A 84 5.68 3.03 -17.65
C THR A 84 6.11 4.34 -18.32
N PRO A 85 5.60 4.73 -19.51
CA PRO A 85 6.06 5.96 -20.17
C PRO A 85 5.76 7.21 -19.35
N PHE A 86 4.59 7.24 -18.69
CA PHE A 86 4.20 8.33 -17.81
C PHE A 86 5.02 8.30 -16.52
N LEU A 87 5.19 7.11 -15.93
CA LEU A 87 5.94 6.91 -14.68
C LEU A 87 7.43 7.21 -14.81
N ALA A 88 8.07 6.91 -15.95
CA ALA A 88 9.52 7.11 -16.15
C ALA A 88 9.89 8.60 -16.05
N SER A 89 9.05 9.48 -16.60
CA SER A 89 9.23 10.93 -16.50
C SER A 89 8.93 11.51 -15.10
N ALA A 90 8.18 10.77 -14.28
CA ALA A 90 7.73 11.20 -12.96
C ALA A 90 8.40 10.41 -11.81
N ILE A 91 9.41 9.58 -12.08
CA ILE A 91 9.95 8.65 -11.09
C ILE A 91 10.53 9.37 -9.86
N SER A 92 11.14 10.54 -10.07
CA SER A 92 11.64 11.40 -8.98
C SER A 92 10.53 12.08 -8.17
N TRP A 93 9.32 12.17 -8.73
CA TRP A 93 8.15 12.78 -8.09
C TRP A 93 7.23 11.76 -7.40
N LEU A 94 7.44 10.46 -7.66
CA LEU A 94 6.63 9.39 -7.04
C LEU A 94 6.69 9.43 -5.52
N SER A 95 7.88 9.54 -4.93
CA SER A 95 8.02 9.59 -3.46
C SER A 95 7.31 10.81 -2.85
N PRO A 96 7.55 12.06 -3.32
CA PRO A 96 6.76 13.22 -2.88
C PRO A 96 5.23 13.06 -3.05
N LEU A 97 4.80 12.47 -4.17
CA LEU A 97 3.38 12.25 -4.45
C LEU A 97 2.76 11.22 -3.49
N ILE A 98 3.47 10.13 -3.17
CA ILE A 98 3.04 9.13 -2.19
C ILE A 98 2.85 9.78 -0.83
N TRP A 99 3.79 10.63 -0.39
CA TRP A 99 3.65 11.36 0.87
C TRP A 99 2.47 12.35 0.85
N ALA A 100 2.21 13.01 -0.28
CA ALA A 100 1.04 13.89 -0.43
C ALA A 100 -0.28 13.11 -0.33
N ILE A 101 -0.38 11.96 -1.02
CA ILE A 101 -1.54 11.08 -0.96
C ILE A 101 -1.72 10.54 0.47
N TRP A 102 -0.63 10.11 1.11
CA TRP A 102 -0.64 9.65 2.50
C TRP A 102 -1.18 10.73 3.43
N GLY A 103 -0.69 11.98 3.30
CA GLY A 103 -1.13 13.11 4.13
C GLY A 103 -2.61 13.42 3.96
N LEU A 104 -3.11 13.38 2.72
CA LEU A 104 -4.54 13.54 2.44
C LEU A 104 -5.37 12.42 3.06
N GLY A 105 -4.95 11.16 2.90
CA GLY A 105 -5.64 10.01 3.50
C GLY A 105 -5.64 10.06 5.03
N ALA A 106 -4.51 10.43 5.65
CA ALA A 106 -4.39 10.62 7.08
C ALA A 106 -5.34 11.71 7.61
N LEU A 107 -5.46 12.82 6.87
CA LEU A 107 -6.39 13.89 7.20
C LEU A 107 -7.85 13.42 7.12
N VAL A 108 -8.21 12.69 6.07
CA VAL A 108 -9.55 12.11 5.92
C VAL A 108 -9.87 11.15 7.07
N LEU A 109 -8.95 10.23 7.41
CA LEU A 109 -9.11 9.32 8.54
C LEU A 109 -9.30 10.06 9.86
N LEU A 110 -8.56 11.15 10.08
CA LEU A 110 -8.69 11.97 11.27
C LEU A 110 -10.06 12.68 11.33
N ILE A 111 -10.52 13.25 10.22
CA ILE A 111 -11.83 13.88 10.12
C ILE A 111 -12.94 12.87 10.45
N VAL A 112 -12.87 11.66 9.88
CA VAL A 112 -13.82 10.58 10.16
C VAL A 112 -13.83 10.21 11.64
N ALA A 113 -12.66 10.08 12.27
CA ALA A 113 -12.56 9.79 13.70
C ALA A 113 -13.21 10.89 14.55
N ILE A 114 -12.93 12.18 14.25
CA ILE A 114 -13.49 13.33 14.96
C ILE A 114 -15.02 13.38 14.79
N LEU A 115 -15.52 13.21 13.57
CA LEU A 115 -16.96 13.19 13.30
C LEU A 115 -17.64 12.03 14.04
N GLY A 116 -17.03 10.84 14.03
CA GLY A 116 -17.51 9.68 14.79
C GLY A 116 -17.64 9.98 16.29
N HIS A 117 -16.68 10.71 16.87
CA HIS A 117 -16.78 11.17 18.26
C HIS A 117 -17.91 12.17 18.49
N TRP A 118 -18.11 13.09 17.56
CA TRP A 118 -19.17 14.09 17.65
C TRP A 118 -20.56 13.44 17.59
N PHE A 119 -20.82 12.57 16.62
CA PHE A 119 -22.09 11.85 16.47
C PHE A 119 -22.41 10.93 17.67
N LEU A 120 -21.40 10.21 18.21
CA LEU A 120 -21.62 9.41 19.42
C LEU A 120 -21.81 10.26 20.69
N GLY A 121 -21.34 11.51 20.68
CA GLY A 121 -21.54 12.47 21.76
C GLY A 121 -22.93 13.09 21.76
N THR A 122 -23.48 13.38 20.57
CA THR A 122 -24.84 13.95 20.42
C THR A 122 -25.92 12.93 20.78
N LEU A 123 -25.72 11.65 20.46
CA LEU A 123 -26.65 10.55 20.81
C LEU A 123 -26.74 10.25 22.32
N LYS A 124 -25.82 10.77 23.13
CA LYS A 124 -25.74 10.51 24.59
C LYS A 124 -26.35 11.59 25.47
N LYS A 125 -26.86 12.69 24.91
CA LYS A 125 -27.65 13.65 25.70
C LYS A 125 -29.07 13.08 25.89
N PRO A 126 -29.48 12.65 27.10
CA PRO A 126 -30.90 12.43 27.36
C PRO A 126 -31.64 13.77 27.24
N ALA A 127 -32.82 13.73 26.62
CA ALA A 127 -33.81 14.82 26.65
C ALA A 127 -34.37 15.00 28.06
#